data_AF-A0A379GHT5-F1
#
_entry.id   AF-A0A379GHT5-F1
#
_cell.length_a   1.000
_cell.length_b   1.000
_cell.length_c   1.000
_cell.angle_alpha   90.00
_cell.angle_beta   90.00
_cell.angle_gamma   90.00
#
_symmetry.space_group_name_H-M   'P 1'
#
loop_
_entity.id
_entity.type
_entity.pdbx_description
1 polymer ?
#
loop_
_entity_poly.entity_id
_entity_poly.type
_entity_poly.pdbx_seq_one_letter_code
_entity_poly.pdbx_strand_id
1 'polypeptide(L)' 'MRKILHYIVLALGLFIITLNVSAQAPENFTKAKQLARERIYYDQNQNNQGTLYCGCHWEWVGKSGDVLI' A
#
# COMPACT_ATOMS: atom_id res chain seq x y z
N MET A 1 33.91 22.59 -6.25
CA MET A 1 33.24 21.42 -6.88
C MET A 1 32.77 20.41 -5.84
N ARG A 2 33.64 19.76 -5.04
CA ARG A 2 33.25 18.71 -4.07
C ARG A 2 32.24 19.16 -3.00
N LYS A 3 32.40 20.36 -2.42
CA LYS A 3 31.47 20.88 -1.40
C LYS A 3 30.08 21.17 -1.97
N ILE A 4 30.02 21.73 -3.18
CA ILE A 4 28.77 22.02 -3.90
C ILE A 4 27.99 20.72 -4.15
N LEU A 5 28.70 19.66 -4.59
CA LEU A 5 28.09 18.35 -4.78
C LEU A 5 27.50 17.77 -3.47
N HIS A 6 28.18 17.93 -2.33
CA HIS A 6 27.65 17.48 -1.04
C HIS A 6 26.39 18.24 -0.63
N TYR A 7 26.34 19.55 -0.83
CA TYR A 7 25.14 20.34 -0.52
C TYR A 7 23.96 19.96 -1.41
N ILE A 8 24.19 19.68 -2.69
CA ILE A 8 23.15 19.20 -3.61
C ILE A 8 22.60 17.84 -3.16
N VAL A 9 23.47 16.90 -2.79
CA VAL A 9 23.05 15.57 -2.30
C VAL A 9 22.27 15.70 -0.99
N LEU A 10 22.71 16.55 -0.06
CA LEU A 10 22.02 16.78 1.21
C LEU A 10 20.62 17.39 0.99
N ALA A 11 20.53 18.40 0.12
CA ALA A 11 19.26 19.05 -0.21
C ALA A 11 18.29 18.09 -0.90
N LEU A 12 18.78 17.26 -1.84
CA LEU A 12 17.98 16.24 -2.51
C LEU A 12 17.49 15.18 -1.52
N GLY A 13 18.34 14.74 -0.60
CA GLY A 13 17.97 13.81 0.47
C GLY A 13 16.86 14.36 1.36
N LEU A 14 16.99 15.62 1.81
CA LEU A 14 15.94 16.27 2.59
C LEU A 14 14.63 16.39 1.82
N PHE A 15 14.70 16.77 0.54
CA PHE A 15 13.52 16.90 -0.32
C PHE A 15 12.77 15.57 -0.43
N ILE A 16 13.47 14.46 -0.67
CA ILE A 16 12.85 13.13 -0.76
C ILE A 16 12.16 12.73 0.55
N ILE A 17 12.74 13.06 1.71
CA ILE A 17 12.13 12.77 3.01
C ILE A 17 10.80 13.52 3.18
N THR A 18 10.72 14.78 2.75
CA THR A 18 9.48 15.57 2.85
C THR A 18 8.33 15.06 1.98
N LEU A 19 8.62 14.32 0.90
CA LEU A 19 7.59 13.75 0.03
C LEU A 19 6.80 12.61 0.70
N ASN A 20 7.33 12.00 1.76
CA ASN A 20 6.70 10.88 2.46
C ASN A 20 5.75 11.30 3.59
N VAL A 21 5.46 12.59 3.73
CA VAL A 21 4.68 13.13 4.85
C VAL A 21 3.19 12.72 4.84
N SER A 22 2.72 12.09 3.76
CA SER A 22 1.32 11.68 3.55
C SER A 22 1.00 10.22 3.89
N ALA A 23 1.93 9.48 4.50
CA ALA A 23 1.70 8.12 4.99
C ALA A 23 0.95 8.12 6.34
N GLN A 24 -0.30 8.60 6.36
CA GLN A 24 -1.15 8.55 7.55
C GLN A 24 -1.72 7.14 7.73
N ALA A 25 -1.55 6.57 8.94
CA ALA A 25 -2.18 5.31 9.30
C ALA A 25 -3.72 5.44 9.28
N PRO A 26 -4.47 4.39 8.89
CA PRO A 26 -5.92 4.43 8.89
C PRO A 26 -6.48 4.73 10.29
N GLU A 27 -7.53 5.56 10.39
CA GLU A 27 -8.06 5.97 11.69
C GLU A 27 -8.71 4.84 12.51
N ASN A 28 -9.10 3.74 11.86
CA ASN A 28 -9.70 2.58 12.51
C ASN A 28 -9.57 1.31 11.65
N PHE A 29 -9.92 0.17 12.24
CA PHE A 29 -9.86 -1.14 11.59
C PHE A 29 -10.75 -1.23 10.34
N THR A 30 -11.94 -0.63 10.36
CA THR A 30 -12.83 -0.63 9.19
C THR A 30 -12.19 0.10 8.01
N LYS A 31 -11.63 1.28 8.25
CA LYS A 31 -10.92 2.05 7.23
C LYS A 31 -9.69 1.31 6.72
N ALA A 32 -8.96 0.64 7.62
CA ALA A 32 -7.81 -0.19 7.26
C ALA A 32 -8.21 -1.30 6.29
N LYS A 33 -9.32 -2.02 6.54
CA LYS A 33 -9.81 -3.07 5.63
C LYS A 33 -10.23 -2.52 4.25
N GLN A 34 -10.89 -1.37 4.23
CA GLN A 34 -11.26 -0.71 2.97
C GLN A 34 -10.01 -0.35 2.15
N LEU A 35 -9.02 0.29 2.79
CA LEU A 35 -7.77 0.66 2.13
C LEU A 35 -6.96 -0.57 1.69
N ALA A 36 -6.95 -1.65 2.47
CA ALA A 36 -6.31 -2.89 2.09
C ALA A 36 -6.93 -3.46 0.80
N ARG A 37 -8.27 -3.49 0.70
CA ARG A 37 -8.97 -3.87 -0.53
C ARG A 37 -8.62 -2.95 -1.69
N GLU A 38 -8.71 -1.63 -1.49
CA GLU A 38 -8.62 -0.63 -2.58
C GLU A 38 -7.18 -0.43 -3.09
N ARG A 39 -6.16 -0.62 -2.24
CA ARG A 39 -4.77 -0.23 -2.55
C ARG A 39 -3.76 -1.37 -2.51
N ILE A 40 -4.06 -2.48 -1.83
CA ILE A 40 -3.11 -3.58 -1.64
C ILE A 40 -3.57 -4.83 -2.39
N TYR A 41 -4.84 -5.22 -2.24
CA TYR A 41 -5.38 -6.47 -2.77
C TYR A 41 -6.30 -6.28 -3.98
N TYR A 42 -6.36 -5.08 -4.57
CA TYR A 42 -7.41 -4.68 -5.52
C TYR A 42 -7.57 -5.62 -6.72
N ASP A 43 -6.49 -6.28 -7.15
CA ASP A 43 -6.44 -7.23 -8.26
C ASP A 43 -6.14 -8.68 -7.83
N GLN A 44 -5.87 -8.91 -6.55
CA GLN A 44 -5.38 -10.21 -6.06
C GLN A 44 -6.44 -11.31 -6.13
N ASN A 45 -7.71 -10.93 -6.22
CA ASN A 45 -8.82 -11.86 -6.39
C ASN A 45 -8.87 -12.47 -7.82
N GLN A 46 -8.13 -11.90 -8.78
CA GLN A 46 -8.01 -12.40 -10.16
C GLN A 46 -6.68 -13.11 -10.41
N ASN A 47 -5.77 -13.09 -9.44
CA ASN A 47 -4.44 -13.65 -9.57
C ASN A 47 -4.42 -15.13 -9.15
N ASN A 48 -3.43 -15.87 -9.65
CA ASN A 48 -3.24 -17.30 -9.35
C ASN A 48 -2.79 -17.58 -7.90
N GLN A 49 -2.60 -16.56 -7.05
CA GLN A 49 -2.19 -16.74 -5.66
C GLN A 49 -3.35 -17.20 -4.76
N GLY A 50 -4.58 -16.76 -5.05
CA GLY A 50 -5.77 -17.09 -4.24
C GLY A 50 -5.73 -16.55 -2.80
N THR A 51 -6.51 -17.15 -1.90
CA THR A 51 -6.57 -16.73 -0.49
C THR A 51 -5.30 -17.08 0.29
N LEU A 52 -5.04 -16.35 1.38
CA LEU A 52 -3.82 -16.48 2.18
C LEU A 52 -3.52 -17.90 2.70
N TYR A 53 -4.55 -18.67 3.02
CA TYR A 53 -4.39 -20.00 3.62
C TYR A 53 -4.43 -21.12 2.57
N CYS A 54 -5.52 -21.22 1.81
CA CYS A 54 -5.73 -22.35 0.89
C CYS A 54 -5.37 -22.04 -0.57
N GLY A 55 -5.03 -20.80 -0.90
CA GLY A 55 -4.85 -20.39 -2.29
C GLY A 55 -6.14 -20.51 -3.11
N CYS A 56 -7.30 -20.53 -2.45
CA CYS A 56 -8.59 -20.66 -3.12
C CYS A 56 -8.91 -19.40 -3.91
N HIS A 57 -9.69 -19.54 -4.99
CA HIS A 57 -10.22 -18.36 -5.67
C HIS A 57 -11.26 -17.68 -4.79
N TRP A 58 -11.37 -16.36 -4.92
CA TRP A 58 -12.23 -15.55 -4.06
C TRP A 58 -12.70 -14.32 -4.80
N GLU A 59 -13.83 -13.75 -4.37
CA GLU A 59 -14.36 -12.50 -4.89
C GLU A 59 -14.62 -11.49 -3.78
N TRP A 60 -14.55 -10.21 -4.14
CA TRP A 60 -14.88 -9.14 -3.22
C TRP A 60 -16.38 -9.08 -2.93
N VAL A 61 -16.74 -8.99 -1.64
CA VAL A 61 -18.12 -8.82 -1.19
C VAL A 61 -18.27 -7.64 -0.24
N GLY A 62 -19.27 -6.80 -0.51
CA GLY A 62 -19.56 -5.62 0.31
C GLY A 62 -18.42 -4.60 0.29
N LYS A 63 -18.17 -3.91 1.40
CA LYS A 63 -17.13 -2.85 1.51
C LYS A 63 -15.76 -3.37 1.93
N SER A 64 -15.69 -4.50 2.63
CA SER A 64 -14.47 -4.91 3.35
C SER A 64 -14.29 -6.42 3.50
N GLY A 65 -15.09 -7.24 2.81
CA GLY A 65 -15.05 -8.69 2.91
C GLY A 65 -14.84 -9.36 1.57
N ASP A 66 -14.64 -10.66 1.63
CA ASP A 66 -14.45 -11.57 0.52
C ASP A 66 -15.31 -12.83 0.73
N VAL A 67 -15.53 -13.57 -0.35
CA VAL A 67 -16.15 -14.90 -0.31
C VAL A 67 -15.33 -15.85 -1.16
N LEU A 68 -15.22 -17.09 -0.71
CA LEU A 68 -14.64 -18.17 -1.49
C LEU A 68 -15.56 -18.53 -2.65
N ILE A 69 -14.97 -18.79 -3.80
CA ILE A 69 -15.64 -19.29 -5.00
C ILE A 69 -15.00 -20.59 -5.49
#